data_AF-A0A6I6SCL4-F1
#
_entry.id   AF-A0A6I6SCL4-F1
#
_cell.length_a   1.000
_cell.length_b   1.000
_cell.length_c   1.000
_cell.angle_alpha   90.00
_cell.angle_beta   90.00
_cell.angle_gamma   90.00
#
_symmetry.space_group_name_H-M   'P 1'
#
loop_
_entity.id
_entity.type
_entity.pdbx_description
1 polymer ?
#
loop_
_entity_poly.entity_id
_entity_poly.type
_entity_poly.pdbx_seq_one_letter_code
_entity_poly.pdbx_strand_id
1 'polypeptide(L)'
;MTNMTNMAGRLALRVYPPAFRERYGPELEALVEDTGTGPRVVADLLVGALRAWLRPVMPNEPAERRRRRMQASVATTWVSWWAALCVLPLLHIVLTEQLRPDSADWVRPLLDMAQYATDGSGLIPLVGALSLLAETARTGNWAAWRPLLAPLALVPVLLGGVWALMLRYLVDGPWLFALGWVGPAAFLTAVAVTPAVVVTRCRPSAKTLRVLALLGVAMAFAVTTIGIAGVATVTALVMDTGDVPDAPVPSVLAVVTVTAAVAALVSSVRGAVSALRKERPVDLAGDVG
;
A
#
# COMPACT_ATOMS: atom_id res chain seq x y z
N MET A 1 36.76 15.32 1.32
CA MET A 1 35.55 14.64 0.78
C MET A 1 35.13 13.38 1.58
N THR A 2 35.95 12.89 2.52
CA THR A 2 35.76 11.65 3.29
C THR A 2 34.60 11.66 4.30
N ASN A 3 34.13 12.83 4.75
CA ASN A 3 33.04 12.93 5.75
C ASN A 3 31.63 12.71 5.18
N MET A 4 31.36 13.12 3.93
CA MET A 4 30.02 12.96 3.34
C MET A 4 29.69 11.51 2.99
N THR A 5 30.68 10.75 2.52
CA THR A 5 30.53 9.33 2.20
C THR A 5 30.32 8.46 3.43
N ASN A 6 30.99 8.78 4.55
CA ASN A 6 30.74 8.11 5.84
C ASN A 6 29.31 8.35 6.35
N MET A 7 28.75 9.53 6.14
CA MET A 7 27.36 9.82 6.48
C MET A 7 26.37 9.04 5.60
N ALA A 8 26.67 8.89 4.31
CA ALA A 8 25.85 8.11 3.37
C ALA A 8 25.85 6.61 3.69
N GLY A 9 26.99 6.02 4.06
CA GLY A 9 27.08 4.62 4.50
C GLY A 9 26.24 4.36 5.76
N ARG A 10 26.34 5.24 6.76
CA ARG A 10 25.50 5.16 7.98
C ARG A 10 24.01 5.36 7.68
N LEU A 11 23.67 6.22 6.72
CA LEU A 11 22.29 6.38 6.26
C LEU A 11 21.77 5.12 5.55
N ALA A 12 22.58 4.47 4.72
CA ALA A 12 22.22 3.23 4.04
C ALA A 12 21.95 2.09 5.03
N LEU A 13 22.74 1.99 6.12
CA LEU A 13 22.49 1.03 7.20
C LEU A 13 21.14 1.24 7.90
N ARG A 14 20.64 2.48 7.96
CA ARG A 14 19.31 2.76 8.52
C ARG A 14 18.16 2.21 7.69
N VAL A 15 18.38 1.92 6.40
CA VAL A 15 17.38 1.38 5.46
C VAL A 15 17.14 -0.12 5.67
N TYR A 16 18.07 -0.83 6.32
CA TYR A 16 17.91 -2.25 6.61
C TYR A 16 16.71 -2.53 7.54
N PRO A 17 16.05 -3.69 7.40
CA PRO A 17 14.93 -4.09 8.26
C PRO A 17 15.32 -4.05 9.76
N PRO A 18 14.43 -3.60 10.67
CA PRO A 18 14.77 -3.41 12.09
C PRO A 18 15.35 -4.66 12.76
N ALA A 19 14.73 -5.82 12.54
CA ALA A 19 15.18 -7.10 13.08
C ALA A 19 16.55 -7.54 12.53
N PHE A 20 16.88 -7.14 11.30
CA PHE A 20 18.18 -7.42 10.70
C PHE A 20 19.27 -6.53 11.32
N ARG A 21 18.96 -5.25 11.55
CA ARG A 21 19.88 -4.32 12.23
C ARG A 21 20.12 -4.69 13.69
N GLU A 22 19.12 -5.19 14.40
CA GLU A 22 19.30 -5.64 15.78
C GLU A 22 20.28 -6.81 15.88
N ARG A 23 20.33 -7.67 14.86
CA ARG A 23 21.17 -8.88 14.86
C ARG A 23 22.53 -8.68 14.19
N TYR A 24 22.56 -8.00 13.05
CA TYR A 24 23.74 -7.87 12.17
C TYR A 24 24.19 -6.42 12.03
N GLY A 25 23.51 -5.46 12.66
CA GLY A 25 23.85 -4.03 12.57
C GLY A 25 25.27 -3.72 13.04
N PRO A 26 25.72 -4.23 14.21
CA PRO A 26 27.10 -4.00 14.68
C PRO A 26 28.16 -4.57 13.73
N GLU A 27 27.90 -5.75 13.16
CA GLU A 27 28.80 -6.40 12.20
C GLU A 27 28.85 -5.65 10.87
N LEU A 28 27.70 -5.19 10.37
CA LEU A 28 27.60 -4.37 9.16
C LEU A 28 28.24 -2.98 9.33
N GLU A 29 28.13 -2.38 10.51
CA GLU A 29 28.77 -1.10 10.82
C GLU A 29 30.29 -1.25 10.84
N ALA A 30 30.82 -2.30 11.47
CA ALA A 30 32.24 -2.64 11.43
C ALA A 30 32.74 -2.92 10.00
N LEU A 31 31.96 -3.66 9.20
CA LEU A 31 32.31 -3.95 7.80
C LEU A 31 32.40 -2.68 6.94
N VAL A 32 31.53 -1.70 7.20
CA VAL A 32 31.54 -0.40 6.51
C VAL A 32 32.72 0.47 6.94
N GLU A 33 33.14 0.37 8.21
CA GLU A 33 34.33 1.05 8.71
C GLU A 33 35.62 0.45 8.12
N ASP A 34 35.70 -0.87 7.95
CA ASP A 34 36.87 -1.57 7.41
C ASP A 34 37.01 -1.46 5.87
N THR A 35 35.90 -1.52 5.14
CA THR A 35 35.92 -1.55 3.65
C THR A 35 35.93 -0.14 3.03
N GLY A 36 35.60 0.88 3.83
CA GLY A 36 35.45 2.27 3.39
C GLY A 36 34.13 2.55 2.65
N THR A 37 33.81 3.84 2.48
CA THR A 37 32.49 4.30 2.00
C THR A 37 32.50 4.78 0.54
N GLY A 38 32.98 3.94 -0.37
CA GLY A 38 32.90 4.21 -1.80
C GLY A 38 31.44 4.24 -2.31
N PRO A 39 31.11 5.00 -3.38
CA PRO A 39 29.74 5.05 -3.93
C PRO A 39 29.22 3.68 -4.39
N ARG A 40 30.11 2.77 -4.84
CA ARG A 40 29.76 1.36 -5.12
C ARG A 40 29.34 0.60 -3.86
N VAL A 41 30.03 0.80 -2.74
CA VAL A 41 29.71 0.17 -1.45
C VAL A 41 28.36 0.65 -0.94
N VAL A 42 28.04 1.94 -1.10
CA VAL A 42 26.72 2.48 -0.75
C VAL A 42 25.61 1.86 -1.63
N ALA A 43 25.85 1.71 -2.94
CA ALA A 43 24.90 1.06 -3.83
C ALA A 43 24.68 -0.42 -3.45
N ASP A 44 25.75 -1.16 -3.17
CA ASP A 44 25.67 -2.56 -2.73
C ASP A 44 24.96 -2.70 -1.39
N LEU A 45 25.16 -1.77 -0.44
CA LEU A 45 24.43 -1.72 0.82
C LEU A 45 22.93 -1.49 0.60
N LEU A 46 22.54 -0.59 -0.31
CA LEU A 46 21.13 -0.35 -0.63
C LEU A 46 20.49 -1.55 -1.33
N VAL A 47 21.20 -2.20 -2.24
CA VAL A 47 20.75 -3.46 -2.88
C VAL A 47 20.63 -4.58 -1.85
N GLY A 48 21.57 -4.68 -0.91
CA GLY A 48 21.53 -5.62 0.21
C GLY A 48 20.34 -5.35 1.14
N ALA A 49 20.06 -4.08 1.45
CA ALA A 49 18.88 -3.68 2.22
C ALA A 49 17.60 -4.09 1.51
N LEU A 50 17.49 -3.82 0.20
CA LEU A 50 16.37 -4.21 -0.63
C LEU A 50 16.19 -5.75 -0.65
N ARG A 51 17.28 -6.51 -0.79
CA ARG A 51 17.23 -7.99 -0.72
C ARG A 51 16.80 -8.47 0.66
N ALA A 52 17.26 -7.86 1.75
CA ALA A 52 16.84 -8.21 3.11
C ALA A 52 15.35 -7.94 3.34
N TRP A 53 14.78 -6.90 2.71
CA TRP A 53 13.34 -6.66 2.67
C TRP A 53 12.58 -7.70 1.83
N LEU A 54 13.13 -8.11 0.69
CA LEU A 54 12.50 -9.08 -0.23
C LEU A 54 12.59 -10.54 0.26
N ARG A 55 13.66 -10.90 0.99
CA ARG A 55 13.92 -12.25 1.51
C ARG A 55 14.30 -12.20 2.99
N PRO A 56 13.34 -11.92 3.88
CA PRO A 56 13.61 -11.91 5.31
C PRO A 56 13.94 -13.33 5.82
N VAL A 57 15.18 -13.56 6.25
CA VAL A 57 15.61 -14.78 6.96
C VAL A 57 15.06 -14.69 8.38
N MET A 58 14.11 -15.56 8.74
CA MET A 58 13.34 -15.41 9.99
C MET A 58 13.29 -16.69 10.81
N PRO A 59 13.23 -16.59 12.15
CA PRO A 59 13.04 -17.74 13.04
C PRO A 59 11.69 -18.43 12.76
N ASN A 60 11.68 -19.76 12.78
CA ASN A 60 10.58 -20.63 12.34
C ASN A 60 9.40 -20.74 13.34
N GLU A 61 9.10 -19.71 14.14
CA GLU A 61 7.99 -19.80 15.09
C GLU A 61 6.63 -19.73 14.37
N PRO A 62 5.75 -20.74 14.52
CA PRO A 62 4.50 -20.83 13.77
C PRO A 62 3.52 -19.68 14.10
N ALA A 63 3.54 -19.17 15.34
CA ALA A 63 2.70 -18.06 15.78
C ALA A 63 3.09 -16.72 15.11
N GLU A 64 4.40 -16.41 15.08
CA GLU A 64 4.92 -15.20 14.45
C GLU A 64 4.74 -15.24 12.93
N ARG A 65 4.88 -16.42 12.31
CA ARG A 65 4.57 -16.62 10.89
C ARG A 65 3.10 -16.33 10.57
N ARG A 66 2.17 -16.79 11.41
CA ARG A 66 0.72 -16.51 11.25
C ARG A 66 0.43 -15.01 11.37
N ARG A 67 1.00 -14.37 12.40
CA ARG A 67 0.86 -12.92 12.62
C ARG A 67 1.33 -12.12 11.41
N ARG A 68 2.52 -12.41 10.88
CA ARG A 68 3.07 -11.71 9.72
C ARG A 68 2.27 -11.93 8.44
N ARG A 69 1.72 -13.12 8.23
CA ARG A 69 0.80 -13.38 7.11
C ARG A 69 -0.45 -12.50 7.21
N MET A 70 -1.01 -12.32 8.41
CA MET A 70 -2.14 -11.40 8.63
C MET A 70 -1.73 -9.94 8.40
N GLN A 71 -0.53 -9.53 8.84
CA GLN A 71 -0.03 -8.17 8.61
C GLN A 71 0.21 -7.91 7.11
N ALA A 72 0.81 -8.88 6.40
CA ALA A 72 1.02 -8.79 4.97
C ALA A 72 -0.32 -8.75 4.22
N SER A 73 -1.33 -9.51 4.66
CA SER A 73 -2.64 -9.45 4.01
C SER A 73 -3.32 -8.11 4.19
N VAL A 74 -3.32 -7.57 5.42
CA VAL A 74 -3.87 -6.24 5.73
C VAL A 74 -3.13 -5.15 4.94
N ALA A 75 -1.79 -5.20 4.89
CA ALA A 75 -0.97 -4.27 4.12
C ALA A 75 -1.29 -4.33 2.61
N THR A 76 -1.38 -5.54 2.06
CA THR A 76 -1.66 -5.74 0.62
C THR A 76 -3.05 -5.24 0.27
N THR A 77 -4.06 -5.54 1.10
CA THR A 77 -5.43 -5.05 0.89
C THR A 77 -5.50 -3.53 0.97
N TRP A 78 -4.76 -2.91 1.90
CA TRP A 78 -4.68 -1.46 2.03
C TRP A 78 -4.04 -0.79 0.80
N VAL A 79 -2.90 -1.31 0.33
CA VAL A 79 -2.23 -0.81 -0.88
C VAL A 79 -3.13 -0.98 -2.10
N SER A 80 -3.81 -2.12 -2.22
CA SER A 80 -4.74 -2.40 -3.32
C SER A 80 -5.94 -1.45 -3.32
N TRP A 81 -6.45 -1.09 -2.13
CA TRP A 81 -7.52 -0.10 -2.00
C TRP A 81 -7.07 1.29 -2.43
N TRP A 82 -5.89 1.73 -2.02
CA TRP A 82 -5.32 3.00 -2.50
C TRP A 82 -5.14 3.04 -4.00
N ALA A 83 -4.66 1.95 -4.61
CA ALA A 83 -4.55 1.85 -6.06
C ALA A 83 -5.93 1.99 -6.74
N ALA A 84 -6.98 1.39 -6.17
CA ALA A 84 -8.34 1.49 -6.69
C ALA A 84 -8.93 2.91 -6.54
N LEU A 85 -8.66 3.59 -5.42
CA LEU A 85 -9.09 4.98 -5.21
C LEU A 85 -8.51 5.93 -6.26
N CYS A 86 -7.24 5.73 -6.64
CA CYS A 86 -6.61 6.56 -7.66
C CYS A 86 -7.27 6.41 -9.03
N VAL A 87 -7.95 5.29 -9.28
CA VAL A 87 -8.56 4.96 -10.56
C VAL A 87 -9.94 5.62 -10.74
N LEU A 88 -10.71 5.82 -9.68
CA LEU A 88 -12.07 6.38 -9.78
C LEU A 88 -12.16 7.75 -10.45
N PRO A 89 -11.34 8.76 -10.08
CA PRO A 89 -11.36 10.05 -10.76
C PRO A 89 -11.01 9.93 -12.24
N LEU A 90 -10.08 9.03 -12.59
CA LEU A 90 -9.68 8.75 -13.97
C LEU A 90 -10.82 8.11 -14.76
N LEU A 91 -11.54 7.15 -14.16
CA LEU A 91 -12.74 6.58 -14.78
C LEU A 91 -13.77 7.67 -15.03
N HIS A 92 -14.04 8.51 -14.04
CA HIS A 92 -15.00 9.61 -14.16
C HIS A 92 -14.66 10.55 -15.32
N ILE A 93 -13.39 10.94 -15.47
CA ILE A 93 -12.92 11.76 -16.60
C ILE A 93 -13.13 11.05 -17.93
N VAL A 94 -12.75 9.76 -18.04
CA VAL A 94 -12.95 8.98 -19.28
C VAL A 94 -14.43 8.95 -19.67
N LEU A 95 -15.33 8.83 -18.70
CA LEU A 95 -16.77 8.78 -18.95
C LEU A 95 -17.34 10.12 -19.38
N THR A 96 -16.92 11.21 -18.75
CA THR A 96 -17.45 12.55 -19.05
C THR A 96 -16.87 13.13 -20.33
N GLU A 97 -15.63 12.80 -20.68
CA GLU A 97 -14.94 13.39 -21.84
C GLU A 97 -14.94 12.49 -23.09
N GLN A 98 -14.94 11.16 -22.94
CA GLN A 98 -14.73 10.24 -24.09
C GLN A 98 -15.96 9.43 -24.48
N LEU A 99 -16.93 9.22 -23.57
CA LEU A 99 -18.10 8.38 -23.82
C LEU A 99 -19.30 9.23 -24.26
N ARG A 100 -19.98 8.84 -25.35
CA ARG A 100 -21.21 9.53 -25.75
C ARG A 100 -22.31 9.34 -24.68
N PRO A 101 -23.22 10.31 -24.52
CA PRO A 101 -24.30 10.23 -23.52
C PRO A 101 -25.19 8.99 -23.64
N ASP A 102 -25.35 8.47 -24.87
CA ASP A 102 -26.29 7.39 -25.20
C ASP A 102 -25.64 5.99 -25.19
N SER A 103 -24.31 5.90 -25.27
CA SER A 103 -23.58 4.61 -25.34
C SER A 103 -23.33 3.96 -23.98
N ALA A 104 -23.72 4.61 -22.88
CA ALA A 104 -23.25 4.29 -21.53
C ALA A 104 -24.35 4.09 -20.46
N ASP A 105 -25.62 3.94 -20.85
CA ASP A 105 -26.73 3.89 -19.88
C ASP A 105 -26.61 2.76 -18.86
N TRP A 106 -26.01 1.62 -19.24
CA TRP A 106 -25.75 0.50 -18.34
C TRP A 106 -24.46 0.65 -17.52
N VAL A 107 -23.54 1.54 -17.93
CA VAL A 107 -22.26 1.77 -17.26
C VAL A 107 -22.43 2.72 -16.07
N ARG A 108 -23.27 3.74 -16.21
CA ARG A 108 -23.60 4.70 -15.12
C ARG A 108 -23.99 4.03 -13.80
N PRO A 109 -24.94 3.08 -13.73
CA PRO A 109 -25.30 2.45 -12.46
C PRO A 109 -24.14 1.65 -11.84
N LEU A 110 -23.24 1.06 -12.65
CA LEU A 110 -22.06 0.36 -12.13
C LEU A 110 -21.06 1.32 -11.48
N LEU A 111 -20.93 2.54 -12.03
CA LEU A 111 -20.08 3.58 -11.47
C LEU A 111 -20.67 4.19 -10.21
N ASP A 112 -21.99 4.42 -10.18
CA ASP A 112 -22.69 4.84 -8.98
C ASP A 112 -22.48 3.80 -7.87
N MET A 113 -22.62 2.51 -8.19
CA MET A 113 -22.29 1.43 -7.26
C MET A 113 -20.83 1.45 -6.82
N ALA A 114 -19.88 1.69 -7.74
CA ALA A 114 -18.46 1.80 -7.40
C ALA A 114 -18.17 3.02 -6.51
N GLN A 115 -18.84 4.15 -6.75
CA GLN A 115 -18.75 5.37 -5.96
C GLN A 115 -19.32 5.11 -4.56
N TYR A 116 -20.53 4.56 -4.43
CA TYR A 116 -21.10 4.19 -3.14
C TYR A 116 -20.26 3.16 -2.38
N ALA A 117 -19.72 2.17 -3.09
CA ALA A 117 -18.80 1.19 -2.49
C ALA A 117 -17.53 1.88 -1.99
N THR A 118 -17.04 2.88 -2.70
CA THR A 118 -15.88 3.68 -2.31
C THR A 118 -16.17 4.53 -1.08
N ASP A 119 -17.23 5.31 -1.12
CA ASP A 119 -17.65 6.19 -0.03
C ASP A 119 -17.92 5.37 1.25
N GLY A 120 -18.63 4.25 1.12
CA GLY A 120 -18.85 3.30 2.21
C GLY A 120 -17.55 2.66 2.71
N SER A 121 -16.63 2.32 1.80
CA SER A 121 -15.34 1.74 2.16
C SER A 121 -14.44 2.71 2.94
N GLY A 122 -14.61 4.03 2.81
CA GLY A 122 -13.85 5.04 3.55
C GLY A 122 -14.00 4.95 5.07
N LEU A 123 -15.10 4.37 5.56
CA LEU A 123 -15.33 4.13 6.99
C LEU A 123 -14.52 2.94 7.54
N ILE A 124 -14.20 1.96 6.70
CA ILE A 124 -13.43 0.75 7.05
C ILE A 124 -12.02 1.08 7.58
N PRO A 125 -11.21 1.93 6.89
CA PRO A 125 -9.96 2.48 7.40
C PRO A 125 -10.08 3.11 8.77
N LEU A 126 -11.14 3.88 8.97
CA LEU A 126 -11.33 4.66 10.19
C LEU A 126 -11.56 3.72 11.37
N VAL A 127 -12.40 2.70 11.20
CA VAL A 127 -12.58 1.63 12.21
C VAL A 127 -11.25 0.90 12.48
N GLY A 128 -10.49 0.57 11.43
CA GLY A 128 -9.19 -0.07 11.57
C GLY A 128 -8.16 0.79 12.31
N ALA A 129 -8.08 2.08 11.98
CA ALA A 129 -7.20 3.06 12.61
C ALA A 129 -7.58 3.29 14.07
N LEU A 130 -8.87 3.45 14.38
CA LEU A 130 -9.38 3.58 15.75
C LEU A 130 -9.08 2.34 16.59
N SER A 131 -9.21 1.14 16.00
CA SER A 131 -8.88 -0.12 16.69
C SER A 131 -7.39 -0.18 17.06
N LEU A 132 -6.50 0.21 16.13
CA LEU A 132 -5.07 0.31 16.39
C LEU A 132 -4.76 1.40 17.42
N LEU A 133 -5.43 2.55 17.34
CA LEU A 133 -5.21 3.68 18.24
C LEU A 133 -5.61 3.32 19.67
N ALA A 134 -6.77 2.70 19.87
CA ALA A 134 -7.23 2.20 21.15
C ALA A 134 -6.23 1.18 21.76
N GLU A 135 -5.67 0.30 20.94
CA GLU A 135 -4.66 -0.67 21.40
C GLU A 135 -3.31 -0.02 21.73
N THR A 136 -2.87 0.94 20.94
CA THR A 136 -1.61 1.67 21.20
C THR A 136 -1.71 2.60 22.41
N ALA A 137 -2.88 3.19 22.66
CA ALA A 137 -3.14 4.00 23.85
C ALA A 137 -3.05 3.13 25.12
N ARG A 138 -3.54 1.87 25.06
CA ARG A 138 -3.43 0.92 26.18
C ARG A 138 -2.00 0.45 26.44
N THR A 139 -1.19 0.30 25.39
CA THR A 139 0.19 -0.20 25.49
C THR A 139 1.24 0.91 25.67
N GLY A 140 0.86 2.18 25.52
CA GLY A 140 1.75 3.34 25.65
C GLY A 140 2.77 3.51 24.52
N ASN A 141 2.72 2.69 23.46
CA ASN A 141 3.71 2.67 22.39
C ASN A 141 3.41 3.71 21.28
N TRP A 142 3.39 5.00 21.63
CA TRP A 142 3.12 6.08 20.68
C TRP A 142 4.20 6.22 19.59
N ALA A 143 5.42 5.72 19.83
CA ALA A 143 6.49 5.71 18.84
C ALA A 143 6.15 4.90 17.57
N ALA A 144 5.21 3.96 17.67
CA ALA A 144 4.72 3.18 16.53
C ALA A 144 3.99 4.03 15.48
N TRP A 145 3.45 5.21 15.88
CA TRP A 145 2.71 6.14 15.00
C TRP A 145 3.61 7.13 14.26
N ARG A 146 4.90 7.24 14.62
CA ARG A 146 5.86 8.15 13.95
C ARG A 146 5.87 8.07 12.41
N PRO A 147 5.70 6.89 11.77
CA PRO A 147 5.62 6.81 10.32
C PRO A 147 4.52 7.67 9.69
N LEU A 148 3.45 8.02 10.42
CA LEU A 148 2.38 8.91 9.93
C LEU A 148 2.81 10.37 9.79
N LEU A 149 3.92 10.76 10.38
CA LEU A 149 4.51 12.08 10.14
C LEU A 149 5.02 12.20 8.69
N ALA A 150 5.40 11.11 8.05
CA ALA A 150 5.90 11.13 6.67
C ALA A 150 4.82 11.57 5.65
N PRO A 151 3.62 10.95 5.59
CA PRO A 151 2.58 11.45 4.69
C PRO A 151 2.11 12.86 5.07
N LEU A 152 2.07 13.21 6.37
CA LEU A 152 1.73 14.56 6.81
C LEU A 152 2.74 15.61 6.29
N ALA A 153 4.03 15.31 6.35
CA ALA A 153 5.09 16.16 5.82
C ALA A 153 5.05 16.27 4.28
N LEU A 154 4.43 15.30 3.60
CA LEU A 154 4.25 15.31 2.14
C LEU A 154 2.97 16.04 1.69
N VAL A 155 2.10 16.50 2.61
CA VAL A 155 0.89 17.26 2.25
C VAL A 155 1.20 18.53 1.43
N PRO A 156 2.20 19.37 1.79
CA PRO A 156 2.55 20.53 0.96
C PRO A 156 3.02 20.14 -0.44
N VAL A 157 3.70 19.00 -0.56
CA VAL A 157 4.19 18.48 -1.85
C VAL A 157 3.03 17.98 -2.71
N LEU A 158 2.03 17.33 -2.12
CA LEU A 158 0.78 16.98 -2.79
C LEU A 158 0.07 18.24 -3.29
N LEU A 159 -0.16 19.22 -2.40
CA LEU A 159 -0.84 20.46 -2.74
C LEU A 159 -0.10 21.23 -3.84
N GLY A 160 1.23 21.30 -3.77
CA GLY A 160 2.07 21.89 -4.82
C GLY A 160 1.99 21.15 -6.15
N GLY A 161 1.94 19.82 -6.13
CA GLY A 161 1.75 19.00 -7.33
C GLY A 161 0.38 19.17 -7.98
N VAL A 162 -0.69 19.18 -7.18
CA VAL A 162 -2.05 19.49 -7.66
C VAL A 162 -2.11 20.90 -8.22
N TRP A 163 -1.52 21.88 -7.53
CA TRP A 163 -1.43 23.25 -8.02
C TRP A 163 -0.64 23.36 -9.33
N ALA A 164 0.46 22.61 -9.48
CA ALA A 164 1.22 22.54 -10.73
C ALA A 164 0.43 21.89 -11.88
N LEU A 165 -0.37 20.86 -11.59
CA LEU A 165 -1.31 20.27 -12.56
C LEU A 165 -2.39 21.27 -12.98
N MET A 166 -2.92 22.08 -12.05
CA MET A 166 -3.87 23.15 -12.39
C MET A 166 -3.20 24.27 -13.21
N LEU A 167 -1.99 24.70 -12.83
CA LEU A 167 -1.22 25.70 -13.56
C LEU A 167 -0.84 25.25 -14.97
N ARG A 168 -0.73 23.93 -15.21
CA ARG A 168 -0.52 23.41 -16.57
C ARG A 168 -1.63 23.81 -17.52
N TYR A 169 -2.89 23.90 -17.06
CA TYR A 169 -3.99 24.40 -17.90
C TYR A 169 -3.81 25.87 -18.31
N LEU A 170 -2.92 26.60 -17.63
CA LEU A 170 -2.62 28.01 -17.89
C LEU A 170 -1.27 28.21 -18.60
N VAL A 171 -0.31 27.28 -18.44
CA VAL A 171 1.05 27.40 -18.96
C VAL A 171 1.54 26.04 -19.47
N ASP A 172 1.83 25.96 -20.77
CA ASP A 172 2.42 24.76 -21.37
C ASP A 172 3.88 24.58 -20.93
N GLY A 173 4.16 23.47 -20.25
CA GLY A 173 5.50 23.13 -19.79
C GLY A 173 5.65 21.65 -19.41
N PRO A 174 6.59 20.88 -20.02
CA PRO A 174 6.74 19.45 -19.74
C PRO A 174 7.25 19.16 -18.32
N TRP A 175 7.97 20.10 -17.70
CA TRP A 175 8.45 19.97 -16.32
C TRP A 175 7.32 20.15 -15.29
N LEU A 176 6.32 20.99 -15.56
CA LEU A 176 5.12 21.14 -14.72
C LEU A 176 4.32 19.83 -14.69
N PHE A 177 4.28 19.11 -15.81
CA PHE A 177 3.70 17.77 -15.86
C PHE A 177 4.45 16.78 -14.96
N ALA A 178 5.78 16.70 -15.08
CA ALA A 178 6.57 15.81 -14.25
C ALA A 178 6.44 16.15 -12.75
N LEU A 179 6.52 17.43 -12.38
CA LEU A 179 6.37 17.89 -11.00
C LEU A 179 4.95 17.60 -10.45
N GLY A 180 3.96 17.81 -11.32
CA GLY A 180 2.55 17.56 -11.06
C GLY A 180 2.23 16.12 -10.70
N TRP A 181 2.98 15.15 -11.23
CA TRP A 181 2.80 13.73 -10.93
C TRP A 181 3.70 13.19 -9.82
N VAL A 182 4.93 13.67 -9.70
CA VAL A 182 5.90 13.17 -8.70
C VAL A 182 5.40 13.42 -7.28
N GLY A 183 4.84 14.61 -7.00
CA GLY A 183 4.34 14.95 -5.68
C GLY A 183 3.17 14.06 -5.22
N PRO A 184 2.08 13.97 -6.00
CA PRO A 184 0.98 13.05 -5.72
C PRO A 184 1.43 11.59 -5.66
N ALA A 185 2.27 11.12 -6.57
CA ALA A 185 2.77 9.74 -6.53
C ALA A 185 3.55 9.43 -5.25
N ALA A 186 4.42 10.35 -4.80
CA ALA A 186 5.17 10.21 -3.56
C ALA A 186 4.24 10.21 -2.33
N PHE A 187 3.27 11.13 -2.29
CA PHE A 187 2.26 11.18 -1.23
C PHE A 187 1.43 9.88 -1.18
N LEU A 188 0.89 9.44 -2.32
CA LEU A 188 0.10 8.22 -2.44
C LEU A 188 0.89 6.99 -1.99
N THR A 189 2.15 6.88 -2.40
CA THR A 189 3.04 5.79 -1.97
C THR A 189 3.24 5.84 -0.46
N ALA A 190 3.47 7.02 0.12
CA ALA A 190 3.63 7.17 1.56
C ALA A 190 2.37 6.78 2.33
N VAL A 191 1.19 7.22 1.89
CA VAL A 191 -0.08 6.89 2.54
C VAL A 191 -0.44 5.40 2.36
N ALA A 192 -0.09 4.80 1.22
CA ALA A 192 -0.27 3.36 0.99
C ALA A 192 0.66 2.51 1.90
N VAL A 193 1.90 2.93 2.11
CA VAL A 193 2.87 2.13 2.89
C VAL A 193 2.73 2.34 4.41
N THR A 194 2.34 3.54 4.84
CA THR A 194 2.39 3.92 6.25
C THR A 194 1.59 3.01 7.18
N PRO A 195 0.33 2.63 6.88
CA PRO A 195 -0.46 1.75 7.75
C PRO A 195 0.13 0.35 7.88
N ALA A 196 0.78 -0.17 6.84
CA ALA A 196 1.54 -1.42 6.93
C ALA A 196 2.71 -1.30 7.93
N VAL A 197 3.43 -0.18 7.91
CA VAL A 197 4.51 0.11 8.86
C VAL A 197 3.97 0.30 10.28
N VAL A 198 2.84 0.99 10.45
CA VAL A 198 2.20 1.17 11.76
C VAL A 198 1.76 -0.18 12.33
N VAL A 199 1.03 -1.00 11.56
CA VAL A 199 0.58 -2.34 11.99
C VAL A 199 1.75 -3.23 12.37
N THR A 200 2.87 -3.18 11.62
CA THR A 200 4.07 -3.97 11.95
C THR A 200 4.73 -3.52 13.25
N ARG A 201 4.78 -2.21 13.52
CA ARG A 201 5.36 -1.62 14.74
C ARG A 201 4.48 -1.74 15.98
N CYS A 202 3.17 -1.59 15.85
CA CYS A 202 2.23 -1.66 16.98
C CYS A 202 2.14 -3.07 17.59
N ARG A 203 2.54 -4.11 16.84
CA ARG A 203 2.37 -5.52 17.21
C ARG A 203 0.97 -5.81 17.79
N PRO A 204 -0.10 -5.51 17.03
CA PRO A 204 -1.47 -5.63 17.54
C PRO A 204 -1.80 -7.07 17.95
N SER A 205 -2.68 -7.19 18.95
CA SER A 205 -3.19 -8.45 19.46
C SER A 205 -3.92 -9.23 18.37
N ALA A 206 -4.04 -10.54 18.59
CA ALA A 206 -4.76 -11.43 17.67
C ALA A 206 -6.22 -10.98 17.44
N LYS A 207 -6.87 -10.36 18.44
CA LYS A 207 -8.25 -9.84 18.32
C LYS A 207 -8.30 -8.70 17.30
N THR A 208 -7.43 -7.70 17.43
CA THR A 208 -7.35 -6.57 16.51
C THR A 208 -6.98 -7.03 15.10
N LEU A 209 -6.04 -7.96 14.96
CA LEU A 209 -5.68 -8.53 13.67
C LEU A 209 -6.84 -9.26 12.99
N ARG A 210 -7.72 -9.94 13.75
CA ARG A 210 -8.95 -10.55 13.21
C ARG A 210 -9.92 -9.50 12.70
N VAL A 211 -10.14 -8.42 13.45
CA VAL A 211 -10.99 -7.30 13.01
C VAL A 211 -10.43 -6.69 11.72
N LEU A 212 -9.12 -6.39 11.68
CA LEU A 212 -8.48 -5.86 10.48
C LEU A 212 -8.56 -6.80 9.28
N ALA A 213 -8.43 -8.12 9.49
CA ALA A 213 -8.58 -9.10 8.43
C ALA A 213 -10.02 -9.17 7.88
N LEU A 214 -11.03 -9.07 8.75
CA LEU A 214 -12.45 -9.04 8.35
C LEU A 214 -12.80 -7.75 7.61
N LEU A 215 -12.32 -6.61 8.11
CA LEU A 215 -12.41 -5.31 7.43
C LEU A 215 -11.76 -5.37 6.04
N GLY A 216 -10.67 -6.10 5.89
CA GLY A 216 -10.02 -6.34 4.60
C GLY A 216 -10.88 -7.09 3.58
N VAL A 217 -11.83 -7.93 4.02
CA VAL A 217 -12.78 -8.60 3.12
C VAL A 217 -13.76 -7.60 2.53
N ALA A 218 -14.38 -6.76 3.38
CA ALA A 218 -15.27 -5.70 2.93
C ALA A 218 -14.56 -4.73 1.99
N MET A 219 -13.29 -4.41 2.28
CA MET A 219 -12.46 -3.59 1.41
C MET A 219 -12.20 -4.25 0.05
N ALA A 220 -11.91 -5.56 0.04
CA ALA A 220 -11.69 -6.28 -1.22
C ALA A 220 -12.93 -6.30 -2.10
N PHE A 221 -14.14 -6.37 -1.52
CA PHE A 221 -15.39 -6.23 -2.26
C PHE A 221 -15.48 -4.86 -2.93
N ALA A 222 -15.21 -3.77 -2.20
CA ALA A 222 -15.24 -2.43 -2.78
C ALA A 222 -14.25 -2.28 -3.95
N VAL A 223 -13.00 -2.73 -3.78
CA VAL A 223 -11.99 -2.73 -4.84
C VAL A 223 -12.43 -3.55 -6.06
N THR A 224 -13.09 -4.68 -5.82
CA THR A 224 -13.61 -5.53 -6.91
C THR A 224 -14.71 -4.83 -7.69
N THR A 225 -15.64 -4.15 -7.00
CA THR A 225 -16.69 -3.34 -7.65
C THR A 225 -16.09 -2.24 -8.53
N ILE A 226 -15.05 -1.56 -8.04
CA ILE A 226 -14.32 -0.55 -8.83
C ILE A 226 -13.65 -1.18 -10.06
N GLY A 227 -13.02 -2.35 -9.90
CA GLY A 227 -12.42 -3.08 -11.02
C GLY A 227 -13.43 -3.49 -12.08
N ILE A 228 -14.61 -3.99 -11.68
CA ILE A 228 -15.70 -4.35 -12.58
C ILE A 228 -16.19 -3.10 -13.34
N ALA A 229 -16.42 -1.99 -12.64
CA ALA A 229 -16.83 -0.73 -13.26
C ALA A 229 -15.77 -0.21 -14.25
N GLY A 230 -14.48 -0.37 -13.93
CA GLY A 230 -13.39 0.00 -14.83
C GLY A 230 -13.34 -0.83 -16.10
N VAL A 231 -13.46 -2.16 -15.98
CA VAL A 231 -13.52 -3.06 -17.15
C VAL A 231 -14.74 -2.77 -18.01
N ALA A 232 -15.91 -2.57 -17.38
CA ALA A 232 -17.14 -2.17 -18.07
C ALA A 232 -16.97 -0.87 -18.85
N THR A 233 -16.35 0.15 -18.25
CA THR A 233 -16.07 1.44 -18.89
C THR A 233 -15.18 1.28 -20.12
N VAL A 234 -14.08 0.54 -20.01
CA VAL A 234 -13.19 0.28 -21.16
C VAL A 234 -13.89 -0.51 -22.25
N THR A 235 -14.75 -1.47 -21.87
CA THR A 235 -15.52 -2.27 -22.83
C THR A 235 -16.52 -1.41 -23.59
N ALA A 236 -17.25 -0.54 -22.89
CA ALA A 236 -18.17 0.40 -23.51
C ALA A 236 -17.44 1.38 -24.45
N LEU A 237 -16.25 1.84 -24.07
CA LEU A 237 -15.42 2.70 -24.91
C LEU A 237 -15.05 2.00 -26.22
N VAL A 238 -14.54 0.76 -26.16
CA VAL A 238 -14.20 -0.04 -27.35
C VAL A 238 -15.43 -0.28 -28.24
N MET A 239 -16.60 -0.52 -27.63
CA MET A 239 -17.85 -0.71 -28.37
C MET A 239 -18.34 0.56 -29.07
N ASP A 240 -18.15 1.74 -28.47
CA ASP A 240 -18.61 3.03 -29.03
C ASP A 240 -17.67 3.54 -30.13
N THR A 241 -16.36 3.36 -29.98
CA THR A 241 -15.37 3.81 -30.97
C THR A 241 -15.15 2.82 -32.11
N GLY A 242 -15.44 1.53 -31.91
CA GLY A 242 -15.13 0.46 -32.86
C GLY A 242 -13.64 0.12 -32.96
N ASP A 243 -12.79 0.89 -32.28
CA ASP A 243 -11.34 0.75 -32.21
C ASP A 243 -10.89 0.60 -30.76
N VAL A 244 -9.76 -0.10 -30.56
CA VAL A 244 -9.07 -0.07 -29.26
C VAL A 244 -8.58 1.36 -29.04
N PRO A 245 -8.80 1.97 -27.85
CA PRO A 245 -8.40 3.35 -27.61
C PRO A 245 -6.91 3.55 -27.93
N ASP A 246 -6.61 4.48 -28.85
CA ASP A 246 -5.23 4.86 -29.18
C ASP A 246 -4.47 5.37 -27.95
N ALA A 247 -5.20 5.88 -26.95
CA ALA A 247 -4.65 6.24 -25.66
C ALA A 247 -4.44 4.98 -24.80
N PRO A 248 -3.21 4.68 -24.32
CA PRO A 248 -2.96 3.52 -23.46
C PRO A 248 -3.62 3.62 -22.08
N VAL A 249 -4.14 4.80 -21.72
CA VAL A 249 -4.62 5.12 -20.37
C VAL A 249 -5.78 4.22 -19.92
N PRO A 250 -6.88 4.03 -20.66
CA PRO A 250 -8.02 3.25 -20.20
C PRO A 250 -7.66 1.76 -20.04
N SER A 251 -6.88 1.20 -20.98
CA SER A 251 -6.46 -0.20 -20.93
C SER A 251 -5.50 -0.46 -19.76
N VAL A 252 -4.53 0.41 -19.53
CA VAL A 252 -3.63 0.33 -18.37
C VAL A 252 -4.42 0.43 -17.06
N LEU A 253 -5.41 1.32 -17.01
CA LEU A 253 -6.28 1.53 -15.86
C LEU A 253 -7.07 0.25 -15.51
N ALA A 254 -7.68 -0.40 -16.50
CA ALA A 254 -8.39 -1.67 -16.30
C ALA A 254 -7.47 -2.80 -15.85
N VAL A 255 -6.27 -2.91 -16.43
CA VAL A 255 -5.28 -3.91 -15.99
C VAL A 255 -4.87 -3.66 -14.54
N VAL A 256 -4.61 -2.40 -14.16
CA VAL A 256 -4.23 -2.03 -12.79
C VAL A 256 -5.35 -2.34 -11.81
N THR A 257 -6.61 -1.99 -12.11
CA THR A 257 -7.73 -2.27 -11.19
C THR A 257 -8.04 -3.74 -11.05
N VAL A 258 -8.03 -4.51 -12.15
CA VAL A 258 -8.23 -5.96 -12.10
C VAL A 258 -7.12 -6.60 -11.26
N THR A 259 -5.87 -6.20 -11.47
CA THR A 259 -4.74 -6.71 -10.70
C THR A 259 -4.88 -6.37 -9.21
N ALA A 260 -5.27 -5.14 -8.89
CA ALA A 260 -5.53 -4.70 -7.51
C ALA A 260 -6.69 -5.46 -6.87
N ALA A 261 -7.78 -5.70 -7.61
CA ALA A 261 -8.94 -6.46 -7.14
C ALA A 261 -8.59 -7.92 -6.85
N VAL A 262 -7.89 -8.59 -7.77
CA VAL A 262 -7.43 -9.97 -7.58
C VAL A 262 -6.48 -10.04 -6.38
N ALA A 263 -5.52 -9.12 -6.27
CA ALA A 263 -4.61 -9.07 -5.13
C ALA A 263 -5.38 -8.86 -3.80
N ALA A 264 -6.33 -7.93 -3.76
CA ALA A 264 -7.14 -7.65 -2.58
C ALA A 264 -8.01 -8.86 -2.18
N LEU A 265 -8.65 -9.54 -3.13
CA LEU A 265 -9.47 -10.74 -2.90
C LEU A 265 -8.63 -11.92 -2.40
N VAL A 266 -7.55 -12.26 -3.11
CA VAL A 266 -6.69 -13.37 -2.71
C VAL A 266 -6.06 -13.11 -1.35
N SER A 267 -5.64 -11.87 -1.09
CA SER A 267 -5.09 -11.44 0.19
C SER A 267 -6.12 -11.52 1.32
N SER A 268 -7.32 -10.98 1.12
CA SER A 268 -8.37 -10.93 2.14
C SER A 268 -8.90 -12.31 2.49
N VAL A 269 -9.10 -13.19 1.51
CA VAL A 269 -9.52 -14.59 1.73
C VAL A 269 -8.47 -15.32 2.56
N ARG A 270 -7.18 -15.21 2.20
CA ARG A 270 -6.10 -15.84 2.97
C ARG A 270 -6.02 -15.31 4.41
N GLY A 271 -6.21 -13.99 4.58
CA GLY A 271 -6.26 -13.34 5.89
C GLY A 271 -7.45 -13.82 6.73
N ALA A 272 -8.65 -13.86 6.15
CA ALA A 272 -9.89 -14.29 6.81
C ALA A 272 -9.86 -15.77 7.20
N VAL A 273 -9.41 -16.66 6.31
CA VAL A 273 -9.23 -18.09 6.63
C VAL A 273 -8.25 -18.26 7.78
N SER A 274 -7.15 -17.50 7.77
CA SER A 274 -6.17 -17.51 8.86
C SER A 274 -6.76 -16.99 10.17
N ALA A 275 -7.69 -16.03 10.13
CA ALA A 275 -8.36 -15.44 11.28
C ALA A 275 -9.42 -16.38 11.89
N LEU A 276 -10.16 -17.10 11.05
CA LEU A 276 -11.26 -17.99 11.44
C LEU A 276 -10.81 -19.36 11.94
N ARG A 277 -9.59 -19.80 11.62
CA ARG A 277 -9.03 -21.05 12.15
C ARG A 277 -8.87 -20.91 13.68
N LYS A 278 -9.83 -21.44 14.45
CA LYS A 278 -9.77 -21.54 15.92
C LYS A 278 -8.45 -22.21 16.31
N GLU A 279 -7.79 -21.65 17.32
CA GLU A 279 -6.76 -22.38 18.05
C GLU A 279 -7.45 -23.62 18.60
N ARG A 280 -7.06 -24.80 18.09
CA ARG A 280 -7.29 -26.01 18.88
C ARG A 280 -6.48 -25.80 20.15
N PRO A 281 -7.10 -25.84 21.35
CA PRO A 281 -6.32 -25.89 22.57
C PRO A 281 -5.32 -27.03 22.39
N VAL A 282 -4.04 -26.73 22.58
CA VAL A 282 -3.05 -27.77 22.74
C VAL A 282 -3.44 -28.45 24.04
N ASP A 283 -4.08 -29.62 23.93
CA ASP A 283 -4.30 -30.49 25.07
C ASP A 283 -2.91 -30.82 25.63
N LEU A 284 -2.51 -30.14 26.71
CA LEU A 284 -1.35 -30.48 27.53
C LEU A 284 -1.66 -31.69 28.43
N ALA A 285 -2.45 -32.64 27.90
CA ALA A 285 -2.78 -33.89 28.55
C ALA A 285 -1.96 -34.99 27.87
N GLY A 286 -0.76 -35.24 28.38
CA GLY A 286 0.06 -36.36 27.91
C GLY A 286 1.51 -36.26 28.37
N ASP A 287 1.73 -36.58 29.65
CA ASP A 287 2.78 -37.49 30.14
C ASP A 287 3.22 -37.12 31.55
N VAL A 288 2.41 -37.57 32.52
CA VAL A 288 2.90 -38.03 33.81
C VAL A 288 2.53 -39.50 33.87
N GLY A 289 3.38 -40.33 33.29
CA GLY A 289 3.39 -41.79 33.42
C GLY A 289 4.73 -42.23 33.96
#